data_AF-A0A7V2MG24-F1
#
_entry.id   AF-A0A7V2MG24-F1
#
_cell.length_a   1.000
_cell.length_b   1.000
_cell.length_c   1.000
_cell.angle_alpha   90.00
_cell.angle_beta   90.00
_cell.angle_gamma   90.00
#
_symmetry.space_group_name_H-M   'P 1'
#
loop_
_entity.id
_entity.type
_entity.pdbx_description
1 polymer ?
#
loop_
_entity_poly.entity_id
_entity_poly.type
_entity_poly.pdbx_seq_one_letter_code
_entity_poly.pdbx_strand_id
1 'polypeptide(L)'
;MNETRVFTKRLVSYSAAGAAFALSAGSAQAGIVFTNTTQSFDIRSSQFVDIDFNGDATPEFRITGFFSSFTTTSPGATFDYGAVRLFRNGAFAHLEDGAASGGTLPSDPNALPVGFLIGPGGNFDVIQNNDTIAGTYNGAHMTTGGNFPFFADQIRYIGVRFNLGGGDLYGWIALRINSSDLLTGDVLGWAYEDTGAAIAAGATTGAPVPEPSSLTLLAAGAAGLAALRRRRKN
;
A
#
# COMPACT_ATOMS: atom_id res chain seq x y z
N MET A 1 -54.76 57.42 5.63
CA MET A 1 -54.64 56.63 6.87
C MET A 1 -55.29 55.27 6.63
N ASN A 2 -54.47 54.20 6.68
CA ASN A 2 -54.69 52.74 6.85
C ASN A 2 -55.70 52.01 5.92
N GLU A 3 -55.28 51.05 5.07
CA GLU A 3 -54.92 49.63 5.35
C GLU A 3 -56.01 48.92 6.20
N THR A 4 -56.56 47.74 5.86
CA THR A 4 -55.85 46.44 5.80
C THR A 4 -56.79 45.28 5.34
N ARG A 5 -56.34 44.48 4.34
CA ARG A 5 -56.47 43.00 4.11
C ARG A 5 -57.88 42.36 4.05
N VAL A 6 -58.18 41.42 3.14
CA VAL A 6 -57.64 40.04 3.08
C VAL A 6 -57.62 39.50 1.64
N PHE A 7 -56.43 39.03 1.21
CA PHE A 7 -56.17 38.36 -0.06
C PHE A 7 -56.49 36.84 0.00
N THR A 8 -56.99 36.34 -1.12
CA THR A 8 -57.41 34.98 -1.49
C THR A 8 -56.34 33.89 -1.26
N LYS A 9 -56.74 32.73 -0.74
CA LYS A 9 -55.89 31.56 -0.48
C LYS A 9 -56.26 30.41 -1.45
N ARG A 10 -55.21 29.77 -2.01
CA ARG A 10 -55.15 28.44 -2.67
C ARG A 10 -55.09 28.42 -4.21
N LEU A 11 -53.90 28.71 -4.74
CA LEU A 11 -53.33 27.94 -5.85
C LEU A 11 -51.99 27.40 -5.35
N VAL A 12 -51.87 26.10 -5.09
CA VAL A 12 -50.58 25.46 -4.82
C VAL A 12 -50.28 24.60 -6.04
N SER A 13 -49.38 25.11 -6.86
CA SER A 13 -48.82 24.46 -8.04
C SER A 13 -47.91 23.31 -7.62
N TYR A 14 -48.13 22.12 -8.18
CA TYR A 14 -47.21 20.98 -8.09
C TYR A 14 -46.08 21.16 -9.10
N SER A 15 -44.89 21.52 -8.61
CA SER A 15 -43.64 21.36 -9.36
C SER A 15 -42.54 20.93 -8.43
N ALA A 16 -42.55 19.66 -8.03
CA ALA A 16 -41.38 18.97 -7.51
C ALA A 16 -40.83 18.06 -8.61
N ALA A 17 -40.10 18.65 -9.56
CA ALA A 17 -39.17 17.91 -10.39
C ALA A 17 -37.79 18.14 -9.77
N GLY A 18 -37.39 17.23 -8.88
CA GLY A 18 -36.11 17.27 -8.21
C GLY A 18 -34.99 17.18 -9.24
N ALA A 19 -34.22 18.27 -9.38
CA ALA A 19 -32.94 18.24 -10.04
C ALA A 19 -31.96 17.48 -9.13
N ALA A 20 -31.87 16.16 -9.31
CA ALA A 20 -30.73 15.41 -8.81
C ALA A 20 -29.54 15.71 -9.73
N PHE A 21 -28.74 16.72 -9.37
CA PHE A 21 -27.38 16.80 -9.86
C PHE A 21 -26.60 15.65 -9.23
N ALA A 22 -26.62 14.48 -9.88
CA ALA A 22 -25.59 13.49 -9.68
C ALA A 22 -24.32 14.09 -10.30
N LEU A 23 -23.46 14.67 -9.45
CA LEU A 23 -22.04 14.82 -9.80
C LEU A 23 -21.52 13.41 -10.03
N SER A 24 -21.54 12.94 -11.28
CA SER A 24 -20.66 11.86 -11.68
C SER A 24 -19.25 12.42 -11.64
N ALA A 25 -18.63 12.41 -10.46
CA ALA A 25 -17.19 12.30 -10.42
C ALA A 25 -16.88 11.03 -11.21
N GLY A 26 -16.33 11.18 -12.41
CA GLY A 26 -15.83 10.05 -13.16
C GLY A 26 -14.85 9.35 -12.24
N SER A 27 -15.18 8.13 -11.80
CA SER A 27 -14.20 7.26 -11.18
C SER A 27 -13.15 7.02 -12.25
N ALA A 28 -12.02 7.74 -12.16
CA ALA A 28 -10.80 7.26 -12.77
C ALA A 28 -10.66 5.80 -12.33
N GLN A 29 -10.39 4.93 -13.29
CA GLN A 29 -10.21 3.52 -13.01
C GLN A 29 -9.04 3.41 -12.04
N ALA A 30 -9.33 3.14 -10.75
CA ALA A 30 -8.31 2.88 -9.74
C ALA A 30 -7.43 1.74 -10.25
N GLY A 31 -6.18 2.07 -10.58
CA GLY A 31 -5.26 1.20 -11.29
C GLY A 31 -4.20 0.72 -10.32
N ILE A 32 -4.18 -0.58 -10.03
CA ILE A 32 -2.98 -1.17 -9.45
C ILE A 32 -1.90 -1.16 -10.54
N VAL A 33 -0.82 -0.43 -10.30
CA VAL A 33 0.39 -0.46 -11.13
C VAL A 33 1.32 -1.49 -10.52
N PHE A 34 1.61 -2.55 -11.29
CA PHE A 34 2.37 -3.70 -10.82
C PHE A 34 3.59 -3.95 -11.71
N THR A 35 4.74 -4.14 -11.06
CA THR A 35 5.99 -4.57 -11.68
C THR A 35 6.34 -5.97 -11.20
N ASN A 36 6.36 -6.93 -12.14
CA ASN A 36 6.82 -8.29 -11.87
C ASN A 36 8.32 -8.38 -12.16
N THR A 37 9.11 -8.86 -11.20
CA THR A 37 10.55 -9.06 -11.39
C THR A 37 11.06 -10.19 -10.51
N THR A 38 12.28 -10.65 -10.73
CA THR A 38 12.97 -11.52 -9.79
C THR A 38 14.42 -11.09 -9.77
N GLN A 39 14.79 -10.40 -8.71
CA GLN A 39 16.14 -9.89 -8.52
C GLN A 39 16.68 -10.43 -7.20
N SER A 40 17.72 -11.26 -7.29
CA SER A 40 18.37 -11.81 -6.13
C SER A 40 19.31 -10.78 -5.49
N PHE A 41 19.44 -10.86 -4.17
CA PHE A 41 20.43 -10.12 -3.41
C PHE A 41 21.17 -11.04 -2.43
N ASP A 42 22.39 -10.63 -2.09
CA ASP A 42 23.24 -11.28 -1.10
C ASP A 42 23.97 -10.20 -0.29
N ILE A 43 23.93 -10.30 1.05
CA ILE A 43 24.56 -9.34 1.97
C ILE A 43 26.07 -9.15 1.75
N ARG A 44 26.77 -10.14 1.18
CA ARG A 44 28.22 -10.15 0.97
C ARG A 44 28.64 -9.57 -0.38
N SER A 45 27.69 -9.26 -1.26
CA SER A 45 27.99 -9.04 -2.68
C SER A 45 27.94 -7.58 -3.15
N SER A 46 27.75 -6.60 -2.25
CA SER A 46 27.46 -5.20 -2.61
C SER A 46 26.27 -5.03 -3.58
N GLN A 47 25.47 -6.09 -3.78
CA GLN A 47 24.29 -6.05 -4.62
C GLN A 47 23.20 -5.24 -3.93
N PHE A 48 22.45 -4.52 -4.76
CA PHE A 48 21.26 -3.80 -4.36
C PHE A 48 20.17 -4.02 -5.41
N VAL A 49 18.93 -3.88 -4.98
CA VAL A 49 17.75 -3.87 -5.83
C VAL A 49 17.08 -2.53 -5.67
N ASP A 50 16.92 -1.84 -6.80
CA ASP A 50 16.17 -0.60 -6.89
C ASP A 50 14.70 -0.90 -7.18
N ILE A 51 13.84 -0.26 -6.39
CA ILE A 51 12.40 -0.33 -6.50
C ILE A 51 11.94 1.02 -7.02
N ASP A 52 11.62 1.03 -8.30
CA ASP A 52 11.10 2.17 -9.05
C ASP A 52 9.62 1.88 -9.35
N PHE A 53 8.73 2.53 -8.60
CA PHE A 53 7.29 2.28 -8.69
C PHE A 53 6.71 2.87 -9.98
N ASN A 54 7.22 4.01 -10.45
CA ASN A 54 6.64 4.75 -11.58
C ASN A 54 7.42 4.60 -12.89
N GLY A 55 8.60 3.97 -12.85
CA GLY A 55 9.45 3.72 -14.01
C GLY A 55 10.19 4.97 -14.52
N ASP A 56 10.37 5.99 -13.68
CA ASP A 56 11.02 7.25 -14.08
C ASP A 56 12.56 7.24 -13.96
N ALA A 57 13.14 6.09 -13.63
CA ALA A 57 14.56 5.86 -13.39
C ALA A 57 15.12 6.51 -12.10
N THR A 58 14.26 7.07 -11.25
CA THR A 58 14.58 7.50 -9.89
C THR A 58 13.89 6.54 -8.92
N PRO A 59 14.58 5.52 -8.38
CA PRO A 59 13.92 4.57 -7.50
C PRO A 59 13.44 5.24 -6.22
N GLU A 60 12.23 4.90 -5.74
CA GLU A 60 11.71 5.36 -4.45
C GLU A 60 12.37 4.62 -3.28
N PHE A 61 12.67 3.33 -3.47
CA PHE A 61 13.29 2.50 -2.45
C PHE A 61 14.46 1.70 -3.01
N ARG A 62 15.38 1.34 -2.13
CA ARG A 62 16.50 0.46 -2.42
C ARG A 62 16.65 -0.59 -1.33
N ILE A 63 16.71 -1.85 -1.71
CA ILE A 63 17.12 -2.94 -0.83
C ILE A 63 18.60 -3.19 -1.07
N THR A 64 19.39 -3.23 -0.01
CA THR A 64 20.83 -3.48 -0.12
C THR A 64 21.34 -4.39 0.98
N GLY A 65 22.37 -5.15 0.63
CA GLY A 65 23.19 -5.87 1.57
C GLY A 65 24.16 -4.94 2.30
N PHE A 66 24.33 -5.18 3.60
CA PHE A 66 25.40 -4.60 4.41
C PHE A 66 26.14 -5.74 5.12
N PHE A 67 27.46 -5.79 4.99
CA PHE A 67 28.29 -6.75 5.71
C PHE A 67 29.51 -6.04 6.29
N SER A 68 29.82 -6.33 7.54
CA SER A 68 31.00 -5.81 8.24
C SER A 68 31.62 -6.92 9.07
N SER A 69 32.94 -7.01 9.02
CA SER A 69 33.73 -7.92 9.85
C SER A 69 34.73 -7.10 10.65
N PHE A 70 34.80 -7.32 11.96
CA PHE A 70 35.74 -6.63 12.84
C PHE A 70 36.37 -7.59 13.85
N THR A 71 37.66 -7.37 14.12
CA THR A 71 38.44 -8.18 15.06
C THR A 71 38.70 -7.38 16.33
N THR A 72 38.40 -7.96 17.49
CA THR A 72 38.68 -7.33 18.78
C THR A 72 40.14 -7.52 19.19
N THR A 73 40.69 -6.56 19.94
CA THR A 73 42.11 -6.50 20.28
C THR A 73 42.56 -7.57 21.30
N SER A 74 41.64 -8.20 22.03
CA SER A 74 41.88 -9.42 22.81
C SER A 74 40.53 -10.02 23.23
N PRO A 75 40.22 -11.30 22.92
CA PRO A 75 41.14 -12.39 22.59
C PRO A 75 41.35 -12.62 21.07
N GLY A 76 41.22 -11.59 20.22
CA GLY A 76 41.33 -11.77 18.77
C GLY A 76 40.08 -12.36 18.12
N ALA A 77 38.93 -12.24 18.77
CA ALA A 77 37.67 -12.73 18.24
C ALA A 77 37.24 -11.88 17.03
N THR A 78 36.90 -12.54 15.93
CA THR A 78 36.26 -11.93 14.77
C THR A 78 34.76 -11.97 14.95
N PHE A 79 34.12 -10.84 14.69
CA PHE A 79 32.69 -10.69 14.67
C PHE A 79 32.23 -10.28 13.28
N ASP A 80 31.30 -11.04 12.73
CA ASP A 80 30.66 -10.76 11.46
C ASP A 80 29.25 -10.25 11.73
N TYR A 81 28.94 -9.08 11.18
CA TYR A 81 27.60 -8.51 11.20
C TYR A 81 27.12 -8.33 9.77
N GLY A 82 25.92 -8.84 9.50
CA GLY A 82 25.27 -8.71 8.21
C GLY A 82 23.84 -8.21 8.36
N ALA A 83 23.38 -7.37 7.44
CA ALA A 83 22.01 -6.90 7.40
C ALA A 83 21.53 -6.70 5.96
N VAL A 84 20.26 -7.01 5.72
CA VAL A 84 19.49 -6.55 4.57
C VAL A 84 18.71 -5.35 5.03
N ARG A 85 18.92 -4.22 4.36
CA ARG A 85 18.35 -2.93 4.74
C ARG A 85 17.50 -2.36 3.64
N LEU A 86 16.45 -1.67 4.02
CA LEU A 86 15.67 -0.82 3.13
C LEU A 86 16.15 0.63 3.28
N PHE A 87 16.44 1.26 2.15
CA PHE A 87 16.72 2.67 2.06
C PHE A 87 15.64 3.34 1.25
N ARG A 88 15.34 4.59 1.60
CA ARG A 88 14.54 5.49 0.79
C ARG A 88 15.44 6.34 -0.09
N ASN A 89 14.93 6.69 -1.25
CA ASN A 89 15.53 7.69 -2.12
C ASN A 89 14.41 8.70 -2.47
N GLY A 90 14.17 9.66 -1.57
CA GLY A 90 13.07 10.62 -1.69
C GLY A 90 12.59 11.19 -0.35
N ALA A 91 11.68 12.17 -0.35
CA ALA A 91 11.23 12.94 0.83
C ALA A 91 10.08 12.29 1.64
N PHE A 92 9.31 11.38 1.04
CA PHE A 92 8.14 10.77 1.66
C PHE A 92 8.17 9.26 1.36
N ALA A 93 8.74 8.49 2.28
CA ALA A 93 8.84 7.05 2.19
C ALA A 93 8.74 6.49 3.61
N HIS A 94 7.70 5.69 3.83
CA HIS A 94 7.36 5.15 5.13
C HIS A 94 7.07 3.66 5.02
N LEU A 95 7.26 2.95 6.13
CA LEU A 95 6.99 1.52 6.22
C LEU A 95 5.81 1.26 7.13
N GLU A 96 4.99 0.30 6.72
CA GLU A 96 3.96 -0.20 7.61
C GLU A 96 4.60 -0.99 8.74
N ASP A 97 4.58 -0.37 9.92
CA ASP A 97 5.13 -0.89 11.14
C ASP A 97 4.04 -1.50 12.03
N GLY A 98 4.42 -2.51 12.79
CA GLY A 98 3.54 -3.36 13.58
C GLY A 98 4.22 -3.63 14.90
N ALA A 99 3.42 -3.71 15.97
CA ALA A 99 3.94 -3.91 17.32
C ALA A 99 4.95 -5.06 17.34
N ALA A 100 6.21 -4.69 17.53
CA ALA A 100 7.40 -5.54 17.51
C ALA A 100 7.09 -7.01 17.80
N SER A 101 7.02 -7.84 16.75
CA SER A 101 7.02 -9.29 16.93
C SER A 101 8.44 -9.74 17.31
N GLY A 102 8.85 -9.45 18.55
CA GLY A 102 10.06 -9.99 19.18
C GLY A 102 11.37 -9.23 18.95
N GLY A 103 11.40 -8.20 18.09
CA GLY A 103 12.57 -7.33 17.91
C GLY A 103 12.61 -6.14 18.88
N THR A 104 13.79 -5.70 19.30
CA THR A 104 13.95 -4.55 20.21
C THR A 104 13.83 -3.18 19.54
N LEU A 105 13.66 -3.11 18.22
CA LEU A 105 13.53 -1.86 17.48
C LEU A 105 12.10 -1.72 16.89
N PRO A 106 11.26 -0.84 17.45
CA PRO A 106 9.89 -0.59 17.00
C PRO A 106 9.86 0.27 15.71
N SER A 107 10.71 -0.05 14.73
CA SER A 107 10.81 0.70 13.46
C SER A 107 11.18 -0.18 12.25
N ASP A 108 11.40 -1.49 12.43
CA ASP A 108 11.72 -2.39 11.33
C ASP A 108 10.46 -2.79 10.56
N PRO A 109 10.49 -2.90 9.23
CA PRO A 109 9.31 -3.21 8.43
C PRO A 109 8.68 -4.56 8.82
N ASN A 110 7.36 -4.60 8.87
CA ASN A 110 6.63 -5.86 9.02
C ASN A 110 6.85 -6.78 7.82
N ALA A 111 6.90 -8.08 8.10
CA ALA A 111 6.79 -9.13 7.09
C ALA A 111 5.30 -9.49 6.89
N LEU A 112 4.57 -8.67 6.13
CA LEU A 112 3.13 -8.80 5.97
C LEU A 112 2.76 -10.06 5.15
N PRO A 113 1.67 -10.77 5.52
CA PRO A 113 1.12 -11.84 4.70
C PRO A 113 0.39 -11.30 3.47
N VAL A 114 0.19 -12.16 2.46
CA VAL A 114 -0.68 -11.85 1.32
C VAL A 114 -2.08 -11.43 1.78
N GLY A 115 -2.68 -10.45 1.09
CA GLY A 115 -4.03 -9.97 1.39
C GLY A 115 -4.12 -8.95 2.53
N PHE A 116 -3.02 -8.70 3.27
CA PHE A 116 -2.98 -7.64 4.28
C PHE A 116 -3.28 -6.28 3.64
N LEU A 117 -4.18 -5.49 4.22
CA LEU A 117 -4.61 -4.23 3.63
C LEU A 117 -3.66 -3.08 4.05
N ILE A 118 -2.93 -2.54 3.09
CA ILE A 118 -1.96 -1.44 3.24
C ILE A 118 -2.64 -0.17 2.76
N GLY A 119 -2.77 0.85 3.60
CA GLY A 119 -3.52 2.05 3.22
C GLY A 119 -3.52 3.15 4.28
N PRO A 120 -4.33 4.22 4.10
CA PRO A 120 -4.32 5.39 4.98
C PRO A 120 -4.56 5.14 6.47
N GLY A 121 -5.14 3.99 6.83
CA GLY A 121 -5.36 3.58 8.22
C GLY A 121 -4.20 2.80 8.86
N GLY A 122 -3.14 2.48 8.10
CA GLY A 122 -1.96 1.77 8.59
C GLY A 122 -1.05 2.65 9.45
N ASN A 123 -0.21 2.01 10.26
CA ASN A 123 0.80 2.69 11.05
C ASN A 123 2.07 2.80 10.23
N PHE A 124 2.41 4.02 9.80
CA PHE A 124 3.56 4.28 8.96
C PHE A 124 4.62 5.07 9.72
N ASP A 125 5.80 4.49 9.92
CA ASP A 125 6.94 5.24 10.45
C ASP A 125 7.83 5.76 9.32
N VAL A 126 8.48 6.89 9.55
CA VAL A 126 9.45 7.47 8.63
C VAL A 126 10.63 6.51 8.52
N ILE A 127 10.97 6.12 7.29
CA ILE A 127 12.16 5.29 7.08
C ILE A 127 13.39 6.06 7.56
N GLN A 128 14.05 5.54 8.58
CA GLN A 128 15.36 5.99 8.98
C GLN A 128 16.37 5.22 8.12
N ASN A 129 17.46 5.87 7.68
CA ASN A 129 18.50 5.21 6.90
C ASN A 129 19.15 4.11 7.75
N ASN A 130 18.55 2.91 7.85
CA ASN A 130 19.00 1.64 8.44
C ASN A 130 17.85 0.69 8.84
N ASP A 131 16.61 0.90 8.41
CA ASP A 131 15.53 -0.05 8.72
C ASP A 131 15.89 -1.45 8.22
N THR A 132 15.91 -2.40 9.16
CA THR A 132 16.49 -3.72 8.94
C THR A 132 15.37 -4.69 8.58
N ILE A 133 15.43 -5.22 7.36
CA ILE A 133 14.51 -6.27 6.88
C ILE A 133 14.91 -7.60 7.54
N ALA A 134 16.22 -7.86 7.59
CA ALA A 134 16.82 -9.09 8.09
C ALA A 134 18.27 -8.86 8.56
N GLY A 135 18.73 -9.59 9.58
CA GLY A 135 20.01 -9.34 10.25
C GLY A 135 20.65 -10.62 10.79
N THR A 136 21.98 -10.69 10.74
CA THR A 136 22.78 -11.84 11.16
C THR A 136 24.00 -11.37 11.94
N TYR A 137 24.37 -12.15 12.95
CA TYR A 137 25.57 -11.95 13.78
C TYR A 137 26.30 -13.28 13.90
N ASN A 138 27.56 -13.31 13.46
CA ASN A 138 28.38 -14.53 13.37
C ASN A 138 27.69 -15.68 12.62
N GLY A 139 26.95 -15.34 11.56
CA GLY A 139 26.23 -16.31 10.72
C GLY A 139 24.94 -16.86 11.35
N ALA A 140 24.50 -16.33 12.50
CA ALA A 140 23.22 -16.66 13.11
C ALA A 140 22.24 -15.50 12.99
N HIS A 141 20.98 -15.81 12.68
CA HIS A 141 19.89 -14.83 12.67
C HIS A 141 19.83 -14.03 13.99
N MET A 142 19.77 -12.70 13.85
CA MET A 142 19.54 -11.80 14.97
C MET A 142 18.05 -11.65 15.20
N THR A 143 17.53 -12.14 16.33
CA THR A 143 16.12 -11.98 16.72
C THR A 143 15.66 -10.52 16.78
N THR A 144 16.61 -9.58 16.82
CA THR A 144 16.39 -8.13 16.87
C THR A 144 16.81 -7.41 15.59
N GLY A 145 17.06 -8.15 14.49
CA GLY A 145 17.53 -7.60 13.22
C GLY A 145 16.51 -7.77 12.12
N GLY A 146 15.27 -7.31 12.31
CA GLY A 146 14.23 -7.39 11.30
C GLY A 146 13.31 -8.62 11.36
N ASN A 147 12.13 -8.48 10.74
CA ASN A 147 11.02 -9.41 10.89
C ASN A 147 10.96 -10.52 9.83
N PHE A 148 11.66 -10.37 8.69
CA PHE A 148 11.55 -11.30 7.57
C PHE A 148 12.17 -12.68 7.80
N PRO A 149 13.30 -12.84 8.54
CA PRO A 149 13.89 -14.16 8.75
C PRO A 149 12.99 -15.16 9.49
N PHE A 150 12.03 -14.69 10.31
CA PHE A 150 11.03 -15.56 10.94
C PHE A 150 10.10 -16.26 9.93
N PHE A 151 10.11 -15.80 8.68
CA PHE A 151 9.33 -16.32 7.57
C PHE A 151 10.22 -16.75 6.40
N ALA A 152 11.42 -17.27 6.69
CA ALA A 152 12.33 -17.80 5.68
C ALA A 152 11.60 -18.75 4.70
N ASP A 153 12.00 -18.69 3.44
CA ASP A 153 11.42 -19.37 2.27
C ASP A 153 9.96 -19.01 1.93
N GLN A 154 9.33 -18.11 2.69
CA GLN A 154 7.98 -17.62 2.39
C GLN A 154 8.02 -16.27 1.70
N ILE A 155 7.07 -16.05 0.81
CA ILE A 155 6.83 -14.72 0.25
C ILE A 155 6.16 -13.88 1.34
N ARG A 156 6.74 -12.72 1.61
CA ARG A 156 6.24 -11.70 2.51
C ARG A 156 6.33 -10.33 1.88
N TYR A 157 5.54 -9.41 2.38
CA TYR A 157 5.38 -8.10 1.79
C TYR A 157 5.80 -7.02 2.77
N ILE A 158 6.53 -6.03 2.28
CA ILE A 158 6.71 -4.75 2.98
C ILE A 158 5.57 -3.85 2.52
N GLY A 159 4.78 -3.31 3.45
CA GLY A 159 3.82 -2.25 3.16
C GLY A 159 4.54 -0.91 3.10
N VAL A 160 4.29 -0.12 2.06
CA VAL A 160 4.94 1.18 1.87
C VAL A 160 3.92 2.29 1.65
N ARG A 161 4.24 3.47 2.18
CA ARG A 161 3.59 4.73 1.83
C ARG A 161 4.63 5.67 1.23
N PHE A 162 4.31 6.27 0.10
CA PHE A 162 5.20 7.19 -0.59
C PHE A 162 4.43 8.26 -1.36
N ASN A 163 5.11 9.21 -1.99
CA ASN A 163 4.48 10.30 -2.73
C ASN A 163 5.21 10.57 -4.04
N LEU A 164 4.49 10.46 -5.16
CA LEU A 164 4.99 10.71 -6.52
C LEU A 164 4.63 12.12 -7.05
N GLY A 165 4.39 13.06 -6.16
CA GLY A 165 4.00 14.45 -6.45
C GLY A 165 2.49 14.73 -6.42
N GLY A 166 1.65 13.70 -6.32
CA GLY A 166 0.17 13.81 -6.33
C GLY A 166 -0.54 13.64 -4.99
N GLY A 167 0.20 13.30 -3.92
CA GLY A 167 -0.37 12.86 -2.65
C GLY A 167 0.22 11.53 -2.21
N ASP A 168 -0.23 11.04 -1.05
CA ASP A 168 0.19 9.74 -0.54
C ASP A 168 -0.38 8.60 -1.37
N LEU A 169 0.50 7.66 -1.72
CA LEU A 169 0.20 6.41 -2.41
C LEU A 169 0.63 5.24 -1.52
N TYR A 170 -0.03 4.10 -1.71
CA TYR A 170 0.18 2.91 -0.89
C TYR A 170 0.52 1.74 -1.79
N GLY A 171 1.54 0.99 -1.38
CA GLY A 171 2.08 -0.10 -2.17
C GLY A 171 2.65 -1.23 -1.33
N TRP A 172 3.07 -2.28 -2.01
CA TRP A 172 3.78 -3.40 -1.43
C TRP A 172 5.05 -3.73 -2.21
N ILE A 173 6.05 -4.26 -1.51
CA ILE A 173 7.26 -4.86 -2.08
C ILE A 173 7.31 -6.32 -1.65
N ALA A 174 7.35 -7.26 -2.60
CA ALA A 174 7.37 -8.69 -2.33
C ALA A 174 8.81 -9.21 -2.18
N LEU A 175 9.08 -9.88 -1.07
CA LEU A 175 10.38 -10.42 -0.73
C LEU A 175 10.28 -11.89 -0.34
N ARG A 176 11.38 -12.62 -0.57
CA ARG A 176 11.63 -13.94 0.00
C ARG A 176 13.06 -13.98 0.53
N ILE A 177 13.23 -14.34 1.80
CA ILE A 177 14.54 -14.65 2.38
C ILE A 177 14.79 -16.14 2.19
N ASN A 178 15.74 -16.51 1.33
CA ASN A 178 16.06 -17.90 0.99
C ASN A 178 16.99 -18.56 2.02
N SER A 179 17.70 -17.76 2.82
CA SER A 179 18.53 -18.24 3.93
C SER A 179 18.57 -17.20 5.03
N SER A 180 18.11 -17.53 6.23
CA SER A 180 18.17 -16.64 7.40
C SER A 180 19.60 -16.43 7.92
N ASP A 181 20.48 -17.40 7.68
CA ASP A 181 21.84 -17.39 8.22
C ASP A 181 22.80 -16.62 7.31
N LEU A 182 22.62 -16.79 5.99
CA LEU A 182 23.40 -16.12 4.95
C LEU A 182 22.74 -14.83 4.44
N LEU A 183 21.48 -14.58 4.81
CA LEU A 183 20.66 -13.45 4.37
C LEU A 183 20.65 -13.25 2.84
N THR A 184 20.56 -14.35 2.11
CA THR A 184 20.28 -14.31 0.67
C THR A 184 18.77 -14.28 0.45
N GLY A 185 18.34 -13.64 -0.63
CA GLY A 185 16.92 -13.53 -0.92
C GLY A 185 16.63 -12.97 -2.30
N ASP A 186 15.34 -12.81 -2.58
CA ASP A 186 14.83 -12.31 -3.83
C ASP A 186 13.80 -11.20 -3.59
N VAL A 187 13.88 -10.15 -4.41
CA VAL A 187 12.78 -9.23 -4.67
C VAL A 187 11.97 -9.78 -5.82
N LEU A 188 10.68 -10.04 -5.58
CA LEU A 188 9.78 -10.73 -6.51
C LEU A 188 8.83 -9.78 -7.26
N GLY A 189 8.88 -8.49 -6.96
CA GLY A 189 8.04 -7.47 -7.56
C GLY A 189 7.51 -6.48 -6.55
N TRP A 190 6.80 -5.48 -7.06
CA TRP A 190 6.17 -4.43 -6.27
C TRP A 190 4.95 -3.89 -6.99
N ALA A 191 3.97 -3.40 -6.23
CA ALA A 191 2.80 -2.73 -6.80
C ALA A 191 2.30 -1.60 -5.91
N TYR A 192 1.59 -0.65 -6.49
CA TYR A 192 0.90 0.41 -5.75
C TYR A 192 -0.47 0.70 -6.36
N GLU A 193 -1.33 1.32 -5.57
CA GLU A 193 -2.61 1.86 -6.01
C GLU A 193 -2.45 3.35 -6.33
N ASP A 194 -2.81 3.76 -7.55
CA ASP A 194 -2.46 5.05 -8.13
C ASP A 194 -3.41 6.22 -7.78
N THR A 195 -4.44 5.97 -6.96
CA THR A 195 -5.38 6.99 -6.49
C THR A 195 -5.20 7.37 -5.02
N GLY A 196 -4.31 6.68 -4.29
CA GLY A 196 -4.09 6.86 -2.85
C GLY A 196 -5.05 6.04 -1.98
N ALA A 197 -5.79 5.10 -2.57
CA ALA A 197 -6.59 4.12 -1.85
C ALA A 197 -5.71 3.02 -1.24
N ALA A 198 -6.33 2.18 -0.42
CA ALA A 198 -5.66 1.03 0.15
C ALA A 198 -5.46 -0.10 -0.88
N ILE A 199 -4.37 -0.83 -0.77
CA ILE A 199 -4.02 -1.99 -1.59
C ILE A 199 -3.82 -3.23 -0.72
N ALA A 200 -4.32 -4.37 -1.17
CA ALA A 200 -4.01 -5.64 -0.51
C ALA A 200 -2.60 -6.11 -0.92
N ALA A 201 -1.79 -6.56 0.05
CA ALA A 201 -0.48 -7.12 -0.19
C ALA A 201 -0.54 -8.26 -1.22
N GLY A 202 0.26 -8.17 -2.28
CA GLY A 202 0.28 -9.14 -3.38
C GLY A 202 -0.83 -8.95 -4.42
N ALA A 203 -1.69 -7.93 -4.30
CA ALA A 203 -2.65 -7.59 -5.36
C ALA A 203 -1.91 -7.06 -6.59
N THR A 204 -2.15 -7.69 -7.74
CA THR A 204 -1.53 -7.35 -9.04
C THR A 204 -2.53 -6.80 -10.06
N THR A 205 -3.82 -6.85 -9.74
CA THR A 205 -4.91 -6.33 -10.56
C THR A 205 -5.82 -5.51 -9.67
N GLY A 206 -6.27 -4.34 -10.16
CA GLY A 206 -7.22 -3.48 -9.44
C GLY A 206 -8.38 -4.28 -8.86
N ALA A 207 -8.86 -3.88 -7.67
CA ALA A 207 -10.04 -4.50 -7.07
C ALA A 207 -11.19 -4.50 -8.10
N PRO A 208 -11.97 -5.58 -8.24
CA PRO A 208 -13.16 -5.54 -9.06
C PRO A 208 -14.03 -4.39 -8.57
N VAL A 209 -14.20 -3.37 -9.41
CA VAL A 209 -15.11 -2.25 -9.14
C VAL A 209 -16.48 -2.89 -8.88
N PRO A 210 -17.12 -2.68 -7.71
CA PRO A 210 -18.50 -3.06 -7.52
C PRO A 210 -19.30 -2.45 -8.68
N GLU A 211 -19.98 -3.28 -9.47
CA GLU A 211 -20.71 -2.80 -10.64
C GLU A 211 -21.51 -1.55 -10.25
N PRO A 212 -21.30 -0.42 -10.93
CA PRO A 212 -21.89 0.83 -10.50
C PRO A 212 -23.40 0.63 -10.36
N SER A 213 -23.95 1.11 -9.25
CA SER A 213 -25.38 1.11 -8.95
C SER A 213 -26.23 1.84 -10.01
N SER A 214 -25.63 2.30 -11.11
CA SER A 214 -26.29 2.76 -12.33
C SER A 214 -27.11 1.66 -13.01
N LEU A 215 -26.68 0.39 -12.99
CA LEU A 215 -27.49 -0.71 -13.55
C LEU A 215 -28.72 -0.99 -12.69
N THR A 216 -28.58 -0.98 -11.37
CA THR A 216 -29.71 -1.12 -10.43
C THR A 216 -30.62 0.11 -10.46
N LEU A 217 -30.08 1.34 -10.59
CA LEU A 217 -30.88 2.54 -10.79
C LEU A 217 -31.61 2.54 -12.14
N LEU A 218 -30.97 2.08 -13.22
CA LEU A 218 -31.58 1.97 -14.53
C LEU A 218 -32.71 0.94 -14.51
N ALA A 219 -32.49 -0.21 -13.87
CA ALA A 219 -33.52 -1.23 -13.67
C ALA A 219 -34.69 -0.71 -12.82
N ALA A 220 -34.40 0.00 -11.71
CA ALA A 220 -35.42 0.62 -10.87
C ALA A 220 -36.18 1.74 -11.61
N GLY A 221 -35.48 2.55 -12.40
CA GLY A 221 -36.06 3.60 -13.25
C GLY A 221 -36.95 3.03 -14.34
N ALA A 222 -36.51 1.97 -15.03
CA ALA A 222 -37.28 1.26 -16.04
C ALA A 222 -38.54 0.62 -15.44
N ALA A 223 -38.43 -0.02 -14.26
CA ALA A 223 -39.56 -0.59 -13.54
C ALA A 223 -40.57 0.49 -13.10
N GLY A 224 -40.08 1.62 -12.57
CA GLY A 224 -40.91 2.76 -12.20
C GLY A 224 -41.66 3.36 -13.40
N LEU A 225 -40.98 3.54 -14.54
CA LEU A 225 -41.58 3.99 -15.79
C LEU A 225 -42.65 3.02 -16.33
N ALA A 226 -42.39 1.71 -16.25
CA ALA A 226 -43.36 0.70 -16.66
C ALA A 226 -44.62 0.71 -15.78
N ALA A 227 -44.46 0.84 -14.46
CA ALA A 227 -45.58 0.95 -13.52
C ALA A 227 -46.43 2.21 -13.77
N LEU A 228 -45.79 3.35 -14.04
CA LEU A 228 -46.46 4.60 -14.39
C LEU A 228 -47.27 4.50 -15.69
N ARG A 229 -46.71 3.84 -16.73
CA ARG A 229 -47.41 3.63 -18.00
C ARG A 229 -48.65 2.75 -17.86
N ARG A 230 -48.61 1.75 -16.97
CA ARG A 230 -49.76 0.85 -16.75
C ARG A 230 -50.93 1.56 -16.06
N ARG A 231 -50.67 2.54 -15.18
CA ARG A 231 -51.72 3.33 -14.52
C ARG A 231 -52.45 4.32 -15.43
N ARG A 232 -51.88 4.70 -16.57
CA ARG A 232 -52.51 5.65 -17.53
C ARG A 232 -53.45 4.98 -18.54
N LYS A 233 -53.47 3.64 -18.61
CA LYS A 233 -54.33 2.88 -19.53
C LYS A 233 -55.61 2.33 -18.87
N ASN A 234 -55.78 2.55 -17.57
CA ASN A 234 -57.03 2.31 -16.82
C ASN A 234 -57.64 3.66 -16.45
#